data_AF-A0A7C4YC86-F1
#
_entry.id   AF-A0A7C4YC86-F1
#
_cell.length_a   1.000
_cell.length_b   1.000
_cell.length_c   1.000
_cell.angle_alpha   90.00
_cell.angle_beta   90.00
_cell.angle_gamma   90.00
#
_symmetry.space_group_name_H-M   'P 1'
#
loop_
_entity.id
_entity.type
_entity.pdbx_description
1 polymer ?
#
loop_
_entity_poly.entity_id
_entity_poly.type
_entity_poly.pdbx_seq_one_letter_code
_entity_poly.pdbx_strand_id
1 'polypeptide(L)'
;MKLRLLILILIVSFNARGQMPLSYEQLLENTPEISFTDSLLIDAQIKEVPALDSASVKKWFSTILPAGSKNRLKNRTYAAVGKITSQPNFDLFVLLEEKKRTDSSGVQVVYFITLKKDGQFIAKLEAAVNGERKQSGYNITSLLCKDYKIVQDSRITVNDKSYTDMTYYKINGGGRFILYPKE
;
A
#
# COMPACT_ATOMS: atom_id res chain seq x y z
N MET A 1 -34.19 49.24 25.56
CA MET A 1 -32.85 48.63 25.34
C MET A 1 -32.87 47.16 25.74
N LYS A 2 -32.79 46.26 24.76
CA LYS A 2 -31.88 45.09 24.72
C LYS A 2 -32.32 44.22 23.53
N LEU A 3 -31.77 44.60 22.39
CA LEU A 3 -31.64 43.79 21.19
C LEU A 3 -30.93 42.49 21.59
N ARG A 4 -31.60 41.33 21.52
CA ARG A 4 -30.93 40.04 21.59
C ARG A 4 -31.06 39.35 20.24
N LEU A 5 -29.98 39.54 19.50
CA LEU A 5 -29.58 38.92 18.25
C LEU A 5 -29.86 37.41 18.29
N LEU A 6 -30.86 36.94 17.54
CA LEU A 6 -31.09 35.53 17.29
C LEU A 6 -30.11 35.12 16.17
N ILE A 7 -28.88 34.75 16.53
CA ILE A 7 -27.95 34.18 15.56
C ILE A 7 -28.46 32.78 15.20
N LEU A 8 -28.92 32.68 13.96
CA LEU A 8 -29.27 31.47 13.24
C LEU A 8 -28.12 30.46 13.33
N ILE A 9 -28.26 29.41 14.14
CA ILE A 9 -27.36 28.26 14.06
C ILE A 9 -27.83 27.42 12.87
N LEU A 10 -27.43 27.84 11.67
CA LEU A 10 -27.42 26.98 10.50
C LEU A 10 -26.28 25.97 10.71
N ILE A 11 -26.57 24.90 11.46
CA ILE A 11 -25.73 23.70 11.45
C ILE A 11 -25.83 23.18 10.03
N VAL A 12 -24.84 23.56 9.21
CA VAL A 12 -24.56 22.88 7.96
C VAL A 12 -24.31 21.44 8.36
N SER A 13 -25.33 20.62 8.16
CA SER A 13 -25.20 19.19 8.08
C SER A 13 -24.28 18.95 6.89
N PHE A 14 -22.96 18.94 7.15
CA PHE A 14 -21.98 18.43 6.21
C PHE A 14 -22.29 16.95 6.09
N ASN A 15 -23.23 16.64 5.20
CA ASN A 15 -23.33 15.35 4.59
C ASN A 15 -21.91 14.99 4.17
N ALA A 16 -21.40 13.85 4.63
CA ALA A 16 -20.20 13.21 4.09
C ALA A 16 -20.48 12.82 2.62
N ARG A 17 -20.57 13.82 1.75
CA ARG A 17 -20.69 13.71 0.30
C ARG A 17 -19.29 13.79 -0.25
N GLY A 18 -18.77 12.62 -0.62
CA GLY A 18 -17.69 12.42 -1.60
C GLY A 18 -16.51 13.38 -1.49
N GLN A 19 -15.52 13.06 -0.66
CA GLN A 19 -14.17 13.54 -0.92
C GLN A 19 -13.82 13.17 -2.36
N MET A 20 -13.49 14.17 -3.17
CA MET A 20 -12.95 13.91 -4.50
C MET A 20 -11.64 13.14 -4.31
N PRO A 21 -11.44 12.02 -5.04
CA PRO A 21 -10.18 11.31 -4.96
C PRO A 21 -9.05 12.20 -5.45
N LEU A 22 -7.86 12.05 -4.87
CA LEU A 22 -6.66 12.77 -5.30
C LEU A 22 -6.47 12.65 -6.83
N SER A 23 -6.01 13.73 -7.45
CA SER A 23 -5.43 13.65 -8.80
C SER A 23 -4.15 12.80 -8.76
N TYR A 24 -3.64 12.41 -9.93
CA TYR A 24 -2.43 11.60 -9.97
C TYR A 24 -1.21 12.42 -9.51
N GLU A 25 -1.16 13.68 -9.92
CA GLU A 25 -0.15 14.65 -9.51
C GLU A 25 -0.16 14.85 -7.99
N GLN A 26 -1.35 15.02 -7.39
CA GLN A 26 -1.48 15.13 -5.94
C GLN A 26 -1.04 13.86 -5.21
N LEU A 27 -1.31 12.68 -5.78
CA LEU A 27 -0.82 11.42 -5.23
C LEU A 27 0.71 11.37 -5.26
N LEU A 28 1.33 11.81 -6.35
CA LEU A 28 2.80 11.90 -6.48
C LEU A 28 3.40 12.89 -5.48
N GLU A 29 2.82 14.09 -5.37
CA GLU A 29 3.29 15.15 -4.45
C GLU A 29 3.19 14.71 -2.99
N ASN A 30 2.11 14.03 -2.62
CA ASN A 30 1.85 13.61 -1.24
C ASN A 30 2.57 12.32 -0.84
N THR A 31 3.25 11.65 -1.78
CA THR A 31 3.97 10.39 -1.52
C THR A 31 5.48 10.66 -1.51
N PRO A 32 6.25 10.23 -0.50
CA PRO A 32 7.70 10.47 -0.47
C PRO A 32 8.44 9.79 -1.63
N GLU A 33 9.38 10.50 -2.28
CA GLU A 33 10.30 9.86 -3.24
C GLU A 33 11.32 9.00 -2.47
N ILE A 34 11.51 7.76 -2.92
CA ILE A 34 12.49 6.82 -2.39
C ILE A 34 13.72 6.84 -3.28
N SER A 35 14.88 7.06 -2.68
CA SER A 35 16.18 6.87 -3.31
C SER A 35 16.99 5.85 -2.51
N PHE A 36 17.73 5.00 -3.22
CA PHE A 36 18.62 4.00 -2.63
C PHE A 36 19.76 3.67 -3.62
N THR A 37 20.92 3.26 -3.11
CA THR A 37 22.12 3.05 -3.93
C THR A 37 22.20 1.64 -4.50
N ASP A 38 22.09 0.62 -3.66
CA ASP A 38 22.23 -0.79 -4.07
C ASP A 38 20.95 -1.57 -3.85
N SER A 39 20.41 -1.50 -2.64
CA SER A 39 19.18 -2.19 -2.29
C SER A 39 18.41 -1.50 -1.18
N LEU A 40 17.11 -1.75 -1.15
CA LEU A 40 16.20 -1.31 -0.11
C LEU A 40 15.50 -2.54 0.49
N LEU A 41 15.64 -2.74 1.79
CA LEU A 41 14.83 -3.71 2.52
C LEU A 41 13.40 -3.18 2.63
N ILE A 42 12.45 -3.98 2.17
CA ILE A 42 11.02 -3.77 2.35
C ILE A 42 10.52 -4.77 3.37
N ASP A 43 10.15 -4.21 4.51
CA ASP A 43 9.47 -4.90 5.58
C ASP A 43 8.14 -4.20 5.89
N ALA A 44 7.26 -4.95 6.54
CA ALA A 44 6.05 -4.38 7.12
C ALA A 44 6.40 -3.85 8.51
N GLN A 45 7.11 -2.71 8.52
CA GLN A 45 7.33 -1.87 9.71
C GLN A 45 6.69 -0.50 9.49
N ILE A 46 5.89 -0.06 10.45
CA ILE A 46 5.07 1.15 10.34
C ILE A 46 5.94 2.39 10.35
N LYS A 47 5.66 3.31 9.42
CA LYS A 47 6.01 4.74 9.54
C LYS A 47 4.71 5.53 9.68
N GLU A 48 4.73 6.62 10.44
CA GLU A 48 3.60 7.55 10.49
C GLU A 48 3.49 8.28 9.15
N VAL A 49 2.65 7.76 8.27
CA VAL A 49 2.34 8.36 6.96
C VAL A 49 0.84 8.62 6.91
N PRO A 50 0.39 9.78 6.39
CA PRO A 50 -1.03 10.07 6.25
C PRO A 50 -1.76 8.98 5.48
N ALA A 51 -2.87 8.49 6.07
CA ALA A 51 -3.71 7.51 5.41
C ALA A 51 -4.42 8.14 4.20
N LEU A 52 -4.49 7.38 3.11
CA LEU A 52 -5.28 7.74 1.93
C LEU A 52 -6.76 7.62 2.27
N ASP A 53 -7.55 8.56 1.76
CA ASP A 53 -9.00 8.47 1.84
C ASP A 53 -9.54 7.32 0.97
N SER A 54 -10.74 6.88 1.30
CA SER A 54 -11.37 5.73 0.64
C SER A 54 -11.64 5.94 -0.85
N ALA A 55 -11.85 7.18 -1.31
CA ALA A 55 -12.08 7.45 -2.73
C ALA A 55 -10.76 7.34 -3.50
N SER A 56 -9.67 7.90 -2.98
CA SER A 56 -8.33 7.80 -3.56
C SER A 56 -7.85 6.34 -3.67
N VAL A 57 -8.06 5.54 -2.62
CA VAL A 57 -7.74 4.09 -2.66
C VAL A 57 -8.53 3.39 -3.76
N LYS A 58 -9.83 3.65 -3.88
CA LYS A 58 -10.67 3.03 -4.93
C LYS A 58 -10.26 3.47 -6.34
N LYS A 59 -9.81 4.71 -6.52
CA LYS A 59 -9.40 5.21 -7.83
C LYS A 59 -8.09 4.57 -8.29
N TRP A 60 -7.06 4.62 -7.44
CA TRP A 60 -5.69 4.29 -7.83
C TRP A 60 -5.28 2.85 -7.50
N PHE A 61 -5.90 2.28 -6.48
CA PHE A 61 -5.51 0.98 -5.91
C PHE A 61 -6.72 0.06 -5.82
N SER A 62 -7.68 0.13 -6.75
CA SER A 62 -8.83 -0.80 -6.75
C SER A 62 -8.42 -2.27 -6.86
N THR A 63 -7.32 -2.57 -7.55
CA THR A 63 -6.85 -3.93 -7.83
C THR A 63 -6.30 -4.66 -6.60
N ILE A 64 -5.94 -3.96 -5.52
CA ILE A 64 -5.63 -4.58 -4.23
C ILE A 64 -6.89 -4.90 -3.43
N LEU A 65 -8.02 -4.28 -3.73
CA LEU A 65 -9.28 -4.58 -3.08
C LEU A 65 -9.80 -5.93 -3.65
N PRO A 66 -10.12 -6.91 -2.80
CA PRO A 66 -10.65 -8.18 -3.29
C PRO A 66 -12.03 -7.99 -3.92
N ALA A 67 -12.27 -8.72 -5.00
CA ALA A 67 -13.55 -8.77 -5.68
C ALA A 67 -14.67 -9.18 -4.70
N GLY A 68 -15.83 -8.50 -4.77
CA GLY A 68 -17.06 -8.89 -4.07
C GLY A 68 -17.23 -8.41 -2.62
N SER A 69 -16.24 -7.76 -1.99
CA SER A 69 -16.40 -7.27 -0.60
C SER A 69 -16.89 -5.82 -0.55
N LYS A 70 -18.19 -5.63 -0.25
CA LYS A 70 -18.82 -4.29 -0.24
C LYS A 70 -18.26 -3.33 0.83
N ASN A 71 -17.46 -3.79 1.81
CA ASN A 71 -17.12 -3.00 3.01
C ASN A 71 -15.69 -3.16 3.57
N ARG A 72 -14.69 -3.67 2.81
CA ARG A 72 -13.34 -3.91 3.38
C ARG A 72 -12.56 -2.66 3.80
N LEU A 73 -12.94 -1.46 3.34
CA LEU A 73 -12.30 -0.21 3.79
C LEU A 73 -12.65 0.14 5.25
N LYS A 74 -13.72 -0.45 5.81
CA LYS A 74 -14.21 -0.10 7.15
C LYS A 74 -13.21 -0.43 8.28
N ASN A 75 -12.38 -1.45 8.10
CA ASN A 75 -11.38 -1.89 9.08
C ASN A 75 -9.96 -1.94 8.51
N ARG A 76 -9.71 -1.20 7.43
CA ARG A 76 -8.42 -1.16 6.76
C ARG A 76 -8.02 0.27 6.48
N THR A 77 -6.76 0.57 6.77
CA THR A 77 -6.11 1.83 6.40
C THR A 77 -5.10 1.53 5.30
N TYR A 78 -4.97 2.46 4.36
CA TYR A 78 -3.98 2.38 3.29
C TYR A 78 -3.15 3.66 3.29
N ALA A 79 -1.85 3.54 3.08
CA ALA A 79 -0.95 4.68 2.98
C ALA A 79 0.06 4.44 1.86
N ALA A 80 0.30 5.45 1.02
CA ALA A 80 1.40 5.44 0.07
C ALA A 80 2.66 5.87 0.81
N VAL A 81 3.50 4.91 1.19
CA VAL A 81 4.66 5.16 2.07
C VAL A 81 5.91 5.57 1.31
N GLY A 82 5.90 5.38 -0.02
CA GLY A 82 6.89 5.99 -0.90
C GLY A 82 6.68 5.63 -2.36
N LYS A 83 7.44 6.29 -3.22
CA LYS A 83 7.40 6.12 -4.68
C LYS A 83 8.80 6.19 -5.29
N ILE A 84 8.96 5.60 -6.48
CA ILE A 84 10.14 5.72 -7.32
C ILE A 84 9.64 6.09 -8.72
N THR A 85 10.02 7.28 -9.18
CA THR A 85 9.51 7.89 -10.42
C THR A 85 10.56 8.02 -11.52
N SER A 86 11.79 7.56 -11.24
CA SER A 86 12.94 7.66 -12.16
C SER A 86 12.80 6.86 -13.46
N GLN A 87 11.91 5.85 -13.49
CA GLN A 87 11.67 5.07 -14.70
C GLN A 87 10.84 5.86 -15.72
N PRO A 88 11.15 5.80 -17.02
CA PRO A 88 10.43 6.59 -18.02
C PRO A 88 8.99 6.10 -18.24
N ASN A 89 8.74 4.81 -18.09
CA ASN A 89 7.49 4.19 -18.53
C ASN A 89 6.47 3.95 -17.41
N PHE A 90 6.93 3.96 -16.15
CA PHE A 90 6.09 3.67 -15.00
C PHE A 90 6.60 4.39 -13.75
N ASP A 91 5.73 4.53 -12.78
CA ASP A 91 6.05 4.88 -11.40
C ASP A 91 5.82 3.64 -10.53
N LEU A 92 6.75 3.40 -9.61
CA LEU A 92 6.64 2.33 -8.62
C LEU A 92 6.23 2.94 -7.27
N PHE A 93 5.08 2.54 -6.75
CA PHE A 93 4.60 2.90 -5.43
C PHE A 93 4.80 1.76 -4.44
N VAL A 94 5.13 2.14 -3.20
CA VAL A 94 5.11 1.27 -2.03
C VAL A 94 3.86 1.63 -1.24
N LEU A 95 2.90 0.72 -1.21
CA LEU A 95 1.61 0.91 -0.55
C LEU A 95 1.50 0.01 0.67
N LEU A 96 1.28 0.61 1.84
CA LEU A 96 0.97 -0.11 3.07
C LEU A 96 -0.54 -0.31 3.19
N GLU A 97 -0.96 -1.54 3.43
CA GLU A 97 -2.26 -1.89 3.99
C GLU A 97 -2.09 -2.26 5.45
N GLU A 98 -2.89 -1.67 6.33
CA GLU A 98 -3.01 -2.08 7.71
C GLU A 98 -4.45 -2.52 7.99
N LYS A 99 -4.61 -3.78 8.40
CA LYS A 99 -5.89 -4.32 8.88
C LYS A 99 -5.97 -4.15 10.38
N LYS A 100 -6.88 -3.29 10.84
CA LYS A 100 -7.21 -3.11 12.26
C LYS A 100 -8.08 -4.29 12.74
N ARG A 101 -7.68 -4.94 13.82
CA ARG A 101 -8.55 -5.89 14.55
C ARG A 101 -8.95 -5.28 15.89
N THR A 102 -10.05 -5.80 16.43
CA THR A 102 -10.64 -5.35 17.69
C THR A 102 -9.80 -5.70 18.91
N ASP A 103 -8.88 -6.66 18.79
CA ASP A 103 -8.03 -7.20 19.85
C ASP A 103 -6.61 -6.59 19.85
N SER A 104 -6.42 -5.41 19.26
CA SER A 104 -5.13 -4.72 19.06
C SER A 104 -4.11 -5.43 18.16
N SER A 105 -4.38 -6.66 17.70
CA SER A 105 -3.51 -7.36 16.75
C SER A 105 -3.68 -6.79 15.33
N GLY A 106 -2.58 -6.45 14.66
CA GLY A 106 -2.58 -5.92 13.30
C GLY A 106 -2.11 -6.97 12.30
N VAL A 107 -2.64 -6.93 11.07
CA VAL A 107 -1.96 -7.54 9.92
C VAL A 107 -1.60 -6.41 8.98
N GLN A 108 -0.33 -6.37 8.60
CA GLN A 108 0.21 -5.40 7.67
C GLN A 108 0.70 -6.09 6.42
N VAL A 109 0.38 -5.48 5.29
CA VAL A 109 0.82 -5.94 3.98
C VAL A 109 1.40 -4.75 3.25
N VAL A 110 2.61 -4.88 2.75
CA VAL A 110 3.23 -3.91 1.86
C VAL A 110 3.14 -4.43 0.44
N TYR A 111 2.63 -3.59 -0.45
CA TYR A 111 2.53 -3.87 -1.87
C TYR A 111 3.53 -3.01 -2.63
N PHE A 112 4.21 -3.63 -3.59
CA PHE A 112 4.71 -2.88 -4.74
C PHE A 112 3.60 -2.74 -5.77
N ILE A 113 3.39 -1.53 -6.27
CA ILE A 113 2.38 -1.23 -7.28
C ILE A 113 3.04 -0.41 -8.37
N THR A 114 2.94 -0.86 -9.61
CA THR A 114 3.40 -0.10 -10.76
C THR A 114 2.21 0.54 -11.46
N LEU A 115 2.31 1.86 -11.68
CA LEU A 115 1.36 2.66 -12.42
C LEU A 115 2.07 3.26 -13.64
N LYS A 116 1.35 3.49 -14.73
CA LYS A 116 1.84 4.34 -15.83
C LYS A 116 1.99 5.78 -15.33
N LYS A 117 2.67 6.62 -16.12
CA LYS A 117 2.86 8.05 -15.84
C LYS A 117 1.58 8.88 -15.81
N ASP A 118 0.45 8.32 -16.26
CA ASP A 118 -0.89 8.90 -16.16
C ASP A 118 -1.72 8.32 -14.99
N GLY A 119 -1.12 7.44 -14.17
CA GLY A 119 -1.74 6.77 -13.04
C GLY A 119 -2.49 5.49 -13.38
N GLN A 120 -2.50 5.04 -14.65
CA GLN A 120 -3.13 3.77 -15.01
C GLN A 120 -2.39 2.57 -14.38
N PHE A 121 -3.12 1.68 -13.71
CA PHE A 121 -2.56 0.47 -13.12
C PHE A 121 -1.88 -0.45 -14.14
N ILE A 122 -0.70 -0.96 -13.77
CA ILE A 122 0.05 -1.97 -14.56
C ILE A 122 0.05 -3.30 -13.82
N ALA A 123 0.69 -3.37 -12.64
CA ALA A 123 0.85 -4.60 -11.89
C ALA A 123 1.02 -4.34 -10.39
N LYS A 124 0.91 -5.41 -9.60
CA LYS A 124 1.20 -5.39 -8.16
C LYS A 124 1.95 -6.64 -7.71
N LEU A 125 2.67 -6.53 -6.61
CA LEU A 125 3.31 -7.65 -5.91
C LEU A 125 3.15 -7.45 -4.39
N GLU A 126 2.79 -8.52 -3.66
CA GLU A 126 2.84 -8.53 -2.19
C GLU A 126 4.30 -8.65 -1.75
N ALA A 127 4.88 -7.53 -1.32
CA ALA A 127 6.30 -7.39 -1.06
C ALA A 127 6.67 -7.72 0.38
N ALA A 128 5.80 -7.43 1.34
CA ALA A 128 6.01 -7.83 2.72
C ALA A 128 4.68 -8.09 3.43
N VAL A 129 4.70 -9.03 4.39
CA VAL A 129 3.56 -9.31 5.26
C VAL A 129 4.08 -9.49 6.67
N ASN A 130 3.46 -8.77 7.61
CA ASN A 130 3.67 -8.98 9.03
C ASN A 130 2.32 -9.17 9.72
N GLY A 131 2.19 -10.23 10.50
CA GLY A 131 0.98 -10.53 11.25
C GLY A 131 1.04 -11.90 11.87
N GLU A 132 0.64 -11.99 13.14
CA GLU A 132 0.62 -13.25 13.87
C GLU A 132 -0.77 -13.92 13.78
N ARG A 133 -0.79 -15.26 13.67
CA ARG A 133 -1.96 -16.08 13.98
C ARG A 133 -1.54 -17.17 14.96
N LYS A 134 -2.47 -17.56 15.84
CA LYS A 134 -2.22 -18.46 16.99
C LYS A 134 -1.57 -19.82 16.69
N GLN A 135 -1.65 -20.36 15.46
CA GLN A 135 -1.15 -21.72 15.13
C GLN A 135 -0.44 -21.82 13.75
N SER A 136 -0.32 -20.72 13.02
CA SER A 136 0.39 -20.67 11.74
C SER A 136 0.87 -19.26 11.43
N GLY A 137 2.13 -19.13 11.04
CA GLY A 137 2.74 -17.85 10.71
C GLY A 137 3.04 -17.79 9.22
N TYR A 138 2.78 -16.64 8.60
CA TYR A 138 3.27 -16.35 7.25
C TYR A 138 3.95 -14.98 7.29
N ASN A 139 5.22 -14.96 6.95
CA ASN A 139 6.02 -13.74 6.89
C ASN A 139 6.61 -13.64 5.48
N ILE A 140 6.46 -12.47 4.86
CA ILE A 140 7.20 -12.12 3.65
C ILE A 140 8.04 -10.90 3.97
N THR A 141 9.29 -10.91 3.53
CA THR A 141 10.10 -9.70 3.35
C THR A 141 10.65 -9.66 1.93
N SER A 142 10.94 -8.47 1.41
CA SER A 142 11.55 -8.30 0.09
C SER A 142 12.74 -7.38 0.12
N LEU A 143 13.74 -7.65 -0.71
CA LEU A 143 14.82 -6.74 -1.05
C LEU A 143 14.59 -6.19 -2.46
N LEU A 144 14.45 -4.88 -2.61
CA LEU A 144 14.44 -4.21 -3.91
C LEU A 144 15.84 -3.74 -4.26
N CYS A 145 16.45 -4.32 -5.28
CA CYS A 145 17.78 -3.96 -5.77
C CYS A 145 17.73 -2.89 -6.86
N LYS A 146 18.84 -2.20 -7.11
CA LYS A 146 18.95 -1.03 -8.02
C LYS A 146 18.47 -1.28 -9.46
N ASP A 147 18.57 -2.52 -9.93
CA ASP A 147 18.13 -2.93 -11.27
C ASP A 147 16.66 -3.41 -11.29
N TYR A 148 15.89 -3.04 -10.27
CA TYR A 148 14.52 -3.49 -10.01
C TYR A 148 14.39 -5.03 -9.95
N LYS A 149 15.49 -5.70 -9.60
CA LYS A 149 15.46 -7.09 -9.13
C LYS A 149 14.86 -7.09 -7.73
N ILE A 150 13.94 -8.00 -7.48
CA ILE A 150 13.28 -8.17 -6.20
C ILE A 150 13.59 -9.57 -5.71
N VAL A 151 14.13 -9.68 -4.50
CA VAL A 151 14.37 -10.95 -3.83
C VAL A 151 13.39 -11.04 -2.68
N GLN A 152 12.42 -11.95 -2.79
CA GLN A 152 11.38 -12.15 -1.80
C GLN A 152 11.71 -13.38 -0.94
N ASP A 153 11.88 -13.17 0.36
CA ASP A 153 12.05 -14.25 1.35
C ASP A 153 10.69 -14.50 2.02
N SER A 154 10.12 -15.68 1.77
CA SER A 154 8.85 -16.11 2.32
C SER A 154 9.06 -17.22 3.34
N ARG A 155 8.59 -17.00 4.57
CA ARG A 155 8.66 -17.95 5.67
C ARG A 155 7.27 -18.36 6.12
N ILE A 156 7.03 -19.67 6.14
CA ILE A 156 5.78 -20.28 6.61
C ILE A 156 6.08 -21.14 7.83
N THR A 157 5.37 -20.94 8.92
CA THR A 157 5.48 -21.78 10.12
C THR A 157 4.18 -22.53 10.37
N VAL A 158 4.25 -23.86 10.49
CA VAL A 158 3.12 -24.77 10.75
C VAL A 158 3.53 -25.78 11.81
N ASN A 159 2.80 -25.86 12.93
CA ASN A 159 3.08 -26.80 14.03
C ASN A 159 4.56 -26.77 14.46
N ASP A 160 5.08 -25.56 14.73
CA ASP A 160 6.47 -25.30 15.13
C ASP A 160 7.56 -25.66 14.11
N LYS A 161 7.18 -26.08 12.89
CA LYS A 161 8.11 -26.28 11.77
C LYS A 161 8.10 -25.07 10.84
N SER A 162 9.28 -24.59 10.46
CA SER A 162 9.44 -23.46 9.54
C SER A 162 9.93 -23.91 8.17
N TYR A 163 9.32 -23.35 7.12
CA TYR A 163 9.65 -23.55 5.71
C TYR A 163 9.99 -22.20 5.11
N THR A 164 11.11 -22.11 4.39
CA THR A 164 11.57 -20.88 3.74
C THR A 164 11.69 -21.10 2.24
N ASP A 165 11.22 -20.14 1.46
CA ASP A 165 11.47 -20.10 0.02
C ASP A 165 11.88 -18.69 -0.41
N MET A 166 12.89 -18.63 -1.28
CA MET A 166 13.33 -17.41 -1.92
C MET A 166 12.78 -17.37 -3.35
N THR A 167 11.97 -16.36 -3.65
CA THR A 167 11.46 -16.12 -5.00
C THR A 167 12.09 -14.86 -5.58
N TYR A 168 12.49 -14.92 -6.85
CA TYR A 168 13.12 -13.79 -7.54
C TYR A 168 12.17 -13.21 -8.57
N TYR A 169 12.00 -11.90 -8.55
CA TYR A 169 11.28 -11.15 -9.56
C TYR A 169 12.16 -10.07 -10.16
N LYS A 170 11.77 -9.58 -11.34
CA LYS A 170 12.29 -8.34 -11.92
C LYS A 170 11.14 -7.50 -12.44
N ILE A 171 11.20 -6.19 -12.24
CA ILE A 171 10.29 -5.27 -12.93
C ILE A 171 10.88 -5.01 -14.32
N ASN A 172 10.13 -5.37 -15.37
CA ASN A 172 10.58 -5.13 -16.74
C ASN A 172 10.42 -3.66 -17.14
N GLY A 173 10.93 -3.28 -18.32
CA GLY A 173 10.83 -1.90 -18.81
C GLY A 173 9.39 -1.38 -19.01
N GLY A 174 8.39 -2.27 -19.01
CA GLY A 174 6.97 -1.91 -19.06
C GLY A 174 6.28 -1.90 -17.69
N GLY A 175 7.01 -2.02 -16.58
CA GLY A 175 6.46 -1.98 -15.22
C GLY A 175 5.83 -3.28 -14.74
N ARG A 176 5.99 -4.42 -15.44
CA ARG A 176 5.43 -5.71 -15.02
C ARG A 176 6.42 -6.50 -14.17
N PHE A 177 5.94 -7.15 -13.12
CA PHE A 177 6.71 -8.12 -12.35
C PHE A 177 6.81 -9.44 -13.13
N ILE A 178 8.02 -9.86 -13.44
CA ILE A 178 8.31 -11.13 -14.13
C ILE A 178 9.10 -12.01 -13.18
N LEU A 179 8.72 -13.28 -13.10
CA LEU A 179 9.46 -14.28 -12.33
C LEU A 179 10.83 -14.46 -13.00
N TYR A 180 11.89 -14.24 -12.24
CA TYR A 180 13.26 -14.26 -12.72
C TYR A 180 13.93 -15.55 -12.24
N PRO A 181 14.70 -16.26 -13.08
CA PRO A 181 15.36 -17.48 -12.67
C PRO A 181 16.28 -17.24 -11.46
N LYS A 182 16.39 -18.27 -10.60
CA LYS A 182 17.40 -18.30 -9.53
C LYS A 182 18.77 -18.32 -10.21
N GLU A 183 19.64 -17.37 -9.85
CA GLU A 183 21.07 -17.43 -10.20
C GLU A 183 21.74 -18.59 -9.49
#